data_AF-A0A536VNP7-F1
#
_entry.id   AF-A0A536VNP7-F1
#
_cell.length_a   1.000
_cell.length_b   1.000
_cell.length_c   1.000
_cell.angle_alpha   90.00
_cell.angle_beta   90.00
_cell.angle_gamma   90.00
#
_symmetry.space_group_name_H-M   'P 1'
#
loop_
_entity.id
_entity.type
_entity.pdbx_description
1 polymer ?
#
loop_
_entity_poly.entity_id
_entity_poly.type
_entity_poly.pdbx_seq_one_letter_code
_entity_poly.pdbx_strand_id
1 'polypeptide(L)'
;MNTPAHLQVLGICGSLRQRSYNMIALKTAGELMPPGLKLNITGIGELPIYNFDVQEKGFPAPATKLRDEILAADALLFASPEYNWSVGAPLKNA
;
A
#
# COMPACT_ATOMS: atom_id res chain seq x y z
N MET A 1 -4.28 -0.65 -33.73
CA MET A 1 -3.33 -0.34 -32.63
C MET A 1 -4.05 -0.64 -31.33
N ASN A 2 -3.65 -1.69 -30.60
CA ASN A 2 -4.23 -1.95 -29.28
C ASN A 2 -3.74 -0.83 -28.35
N THR A 3 -4.66 -0.04 -27.81
CA THR A 3 -4.37 0.81 -26.66
C THR A 3 -3.86 -0.12 -25.55
N PRO A 4 -2.64 0.08 -25.01
CA PRO A 4 -2.20 -0.74 -23.89
C PRO A 4 -3.21 -0.55 -22.75
N ALA A 5 -3.69 -1.67 -22.17
CA ALA A 5 -4.58 -1.61 -21.03
C ALA A 5 -3.89 -0.79 -19.92
N HIS A 6 -4.57 0.25 -19.43
CA HIS A 6 -4.06 1.09 -18.35
C HIS A 6 -4.21 0.34 -17.02
N LEU A 7 -3.14 -0.32 -16.58
CA LEU A 7 -3.11 -1.04 -15.31
C LEU A 7 -2.82 -0.09 -14.14
N GLN A 8 -3.67 -0.14 -13.13
CA GLN A 8 -3.49 0.58 -11.86
C GLN A 8 -2.72 -0.30 -10.88
N VAL A 9 -1.56 0.16 -10.45
CA VAL A 9 -0.76 -0.47 -9.40
C VAL A 9 -0.96 0.34 -8.12
N LEU A 10 -1.28 -0.34 -7.02
CA LEU A 10 -1.32 0.27 -5.69
C LEU A 10 -0.04 -0.04 -4.92
N GLY A 11 0.72 0.99 -4.60
CA GLY A 11 1.92 0.96 -3.81
C GLY A 11 1.63 1.10 -2.32
N ILE A 12 2.23 0.23 -1.50
CA ILE A 12 2.10 0.26 -0.03
C ILE A 12 3.49 0.24 0.61
N CYS A 13 3.81 1.30 1.37
CA CYS A 13 5.08 1.42 2.09
C CYS A 13 4.94 0.91 3.53
N GLY A 14 5.76 -0.07 3.91
CA GLY A 14 5.76 -0.66 5.25
C GLY A 14 6.48 0.14 6.35
N SER A 15 6.94 1.36 6.03
CA SER A 15 7.57 2.28 6.98
C SER A 15 6.81 3.60 7.06
N LEU A 16 6.50 4.03 8.29
CA LEU A 16 5.72 5.25 8.57
C LEU A 16 6.57 6.51 8.75
N ARG A 17 7.90 6.40 8.84
CA ARG A 17 8.76 7.56 9.07
C ARG A 17 8.78 8.48 7.85
N GLN A 18 8.74 9.80 8.09
CA GLN A 18 8.66 10.83 7.04
C GLN A 18 9.75 10.71 5.94
N ARG A 19 10.97 10.30 6.31
CA ARG A 19 12.12 10.17 5.38
C ARG A 19 12.43 8.73 4.95
N SER A 20 11.42 7.84 4.90
CA SER A 20 11.58 6.42 4.58
C SER A 20 12.27 6.18 3.24
N TYR A 21 13.34 5.38 3.23
CA TYR A 21 13.99 4.93 1.98
C TYR A 21 13.06 4.04 1.15
N ASN A 22 12.17 3.27 1.78
CA ASN A 22 11.16 2.47 1.08
C ASN A 22 10.10 3.35 0.39
N MET A 23 9.72 4.47 1.01
CA MET A 23 8.83 5.44 0.37
C MET A 23 9.51 6.12 -0.82
N ILE A 24 10.80 6.45 -0.69
CA ILE A 24 11.59 7.00 -1.80
C ILE A 24 11.66 5.98 -2.94
N ALA A 25 12.00 4.71 -2.66
CA ALA A 25 12.03 3.65 -3.67
C ALA A 25 10.69 3.46 -4.38
N LEU A 26 9.57 3.50 -3.64
CA LEU A 26 8.24 3.37 -4.22
C LEU A 26 7.87 4.57 -5.12
N LYS A 27 8.25 5.79 -4.73
CA LYS A 27 8.08 6.99 -5.57
C LYS A 27 8.91 6.90 -6.85
N THR A 28 10.19 6.51 -6.73
CA THR A 28 11.07 6.29 -7.88
C THR A 28 10.55 5.19 -8.80
N ALA A 29 9.97 4.11 -8.26
CA ALA A 29 9.31 3.10 -9.08
C ALA A 29 8.15 3.67 -9.90
N GLY A 30 7.39 4.62 -9.33
CA GLY A 30 6.34 5.35 -10.04
C GLY A 30 6.86 6.19 -11.21
N GLU A 31 8.02 6.84 -11.04
CA GLU A 31 8.70 7.60 -12.10
C GLU A 31 9.22 6.71 -13.24
N LEU A 32 9.51 5.45 -12.93
CA LEU A 32 10.07 4.46 -13.87
C LEU A 32 9.00 3.52 -14.46
N MET A 33 7.71 3.74 -14.19
CA MET A 33 6.66 2.87 -14.71
C MET A 33 6.66 2.85 -16.25
N PRO A 34 6.60 1.66 -16.88
CA PRO A 34 6.51 1.57 -18.32
C PRO A 34 5.17 2.11 -18.83
N PRO A 35 5.07 2.46 -20.13
CA PRO A 35 3.81 2.85 -20.73
C PRO A 35 2.69 1.84 -20.46
N GLY A 36 1.52 2.33 -20.05
CA GLY A 36 0.36 1.51 -19.70
C GLY A 36 0.25 1.16 -18.21
N LEU A 37 1.27 1.40 -17.38
CA LEU A 37 1.18 1.25 -15.93
C LEU A 37 1.11 2.60 -15.24
N LYS A 38 0.32 2.69 -14.18
CA LYS A 38 0.27 3.85 -13.28
C LYS A 38 0.36 3.38 -11.83
N LEU A 39 1.32 3.91 -11.08
CA LEU A 39 1.46 3.65 -9.65
C LEU A 39 0.78 4.75 -8.83
N ASN A 40 -0.19 4.37 -8.01
CA ASN A 40 -0.74 5.21 -6.95
C ASN A 40 -0.23 4.69 -5.60
N ILE A 41 0.08 5.55 -4.63
CA ILE A 41 0.60 5.13 -3.32
C ILE A 41 -0.43 5.46 -2.24
N THR A 42 -0.78 4.49 -1.41
CA THR A 42 -1.65 4.70 -0.24
C THR A 42 -0.87 4.66 1.08
N GLY A 43 -1.46 5.26 2.11
CA GLY A 43 -0.92 5.34 3.46
C GLY A 43 -1.62 4.36 4.40
N ILE A 44 -0.84 3.68 5.23
CA ILE A 44 -1.32 2.71 6.24
C ILE A 44 -1.18 3.21 7.69
N GLY A 45 -0.74 4.46 7.88
CA GLY A 45 -0.41 5.01 9.20
C GLY A 45 -1.62 5.34 10.09
N GLU A 46 -2.81 5.43 9.52
CA GLU A 46 -4.07 5.71 10.25
C GLU A 46 -4.82 4.43 10.64
N LEU A 47 -4.31 3.26 10.25
CA LEU A 47 -4.93 2.00 10.63
C LEU A 47 -4.74 1.74 12.12
N PRO A 48 -5.81 1.45 12.88
CA PRO A 48 -5.65 0.95 14.24
C PRO A 48 -4.98 -0.43 14.20
N ILE A 49 -4.35 -0.81 15.30
CA ILE A 49 -3.92 -2.21 15.48
C ILE A 49 -5.15 -3.10 15.39
N TYR A 50 -5.04 -4.19 14.62
CA TYR A 50 -6.10 -5.16 14.47
C TYR A 50 -6.60 -5.62 15.84
N ASN A 51 -7.91 -5.55 16.02
CA ASN A 51 -8.61 -6.01 17.21
C ASN A 51 -9.98 -6.56 16.77
N PHE A 52 -10.26 -7.80 17.14
CA PHE A 52 -11.49 -8.48 16.76
C PHE A 52 -12.74 -7.83 17.35
N ASP A 53 -12.69 -7.35 18.61
CA ASP A 53 -13.81 -6.65 19.27
C ASP A 53 -14.15 -5.32 18.57
N VAL A 54 -13.16 -4.71 17.89
CA VAL A 54 -13.38 -3.53 17.04
C VAL A 54 -14.07 -3.97 15.75
N GLN A 55 -13.56 -5.01 15.10
CA GLN A 55 -14.12 -5.52 13.84
C GLN A 55 -15.58 -5.99 13.99
N GLU A 56 -15.95 -6.62 15.11
CA GLU A 56 -17.34 -7.04 15.36
C GLU A 56 -18.32 -5.87 15.39
N LYS A 57 -17.85 -4.67 15.73
CA LYS A 57 -18.63 -3.42 15.70
C LYS A 57 -18.63 -2.76 14.32
N GLY A 58 -17.84 -3.28 13.38
CA GLY A 58 -17.65 -2.77 12.03
C GLY A 58 -16.18 -2.49 11.69
N PHE A 59 -15.87 -2.42 10.40
CA PHE A 59 -14.52 -2.09 9.95
C PHE A 59 -14.24 -0.58 10.13
N PRO A 60 -13.08 -0.21 10.70
CA PRO A 60 -12.65 1.19 10.75
C PRO A 60 -12.61 1.82 9.35
N ALA A 61 -12.91 3.12 9.25
CA ALA A 61 -12.91 3.84 7.98
C ALA A 61 -11.57 3.73 7.22
N PRO A 62 -10.38 3.83 7.86
CA PRO A 62 -9.10 3.63 7.17
C PRO A 62 -8.92 2.21 6.61
N ALA A 63 -9.43 1.19 7.29
CA ALA A 63 -9.37 -0.20 6.82
C ALA A 63 -10.30 -0.44 5.63
N THR A 64 -11.50 0.14 5.67
CA THR A 64 -12.45 0.10 4.56
C THR A 64 -11.88 0.80 3.32
N LYS A 65 -11.29 1.99 3.50
CA LYS A 65 -10.61 2.73 2.42
C LYS A 65 -9.48 1.91 1.80
N LEU A 66 -8.59 1.33 2.62
CA LEU A 66 -7.48 0.51 2.12
C LEU A 66 -7.99 -0.69 1.32
N ARG A 67 -9.02 -1.39 1.82
CA ARG A 67 -9.66 -2.50 1.11
C ARG A 67 -10.20 -2.05 -0.26
N ASP A 68 -10.90 -0.92 -0.30
CA ASP A 68 -11.52 -0.43 -1.53
C ASP A 68 -10.46 -0.02 -2.57
N GLU A 69 -9.35 0.59 -2.12
CA GLU A 69 -8.20 0.89 -2.97
C GLU A 69 -7.51 -0.37 -3.49
N ILE A 70 -7.38 -1.42 -2.67
CA ILE A 70 -6.83 -2.73 -3.08
C ILE A 70 -7.74 -3.37 -4.13
N LEU A 71 -9.07 -3.38 -3.92
CA LEU A 71 -10.03 -3.97 -4.84
C LEU A 71 -10.11 -3.22 -6.19
N ALA A 72 -9.79 -1.93 -6.20
CA ALA A 72 -9.75 -1.12 -7.42
C ALA A 72 -8.43 -1.24 -8.20
N ALA A 73 -7.40 -1.86 -7.62
CA ALA A 73 -6.08 -2.00 -8.25
C ALA A 73 -5.96 -3.32 -9.01
N ASP A 74 -5.24 -3.28 -10.13
CA ASP A 74 -4.91 -4.48 -10.92
C ASP A 74 -3.71 -5.24 -10.33
N ALA A 75 -2.85 -4.54 -9.58
CA ALA A 75 -1.67 -5.10 -8.94
C ALA A 75 -1.28 -4.34 -7.66
N LEU A 76 -0.55 -5.01 -6.77
CA LEU A 76 0.02 -4.42 -5.55
C LEU A 76 1.56 -4.39 -5.64
N LEU A 77 2.16 -3.29 -5.17
CA LEU A 77 3.61 -3.16 -5.01
C LEU A 77 3.96 -2.81 -3.56
N PHE A 78 4.57 -3.75 -2.86
CA PHE A 78 4.99 -3.56 -1.47
C PHE A 78 6.45 -3.11 -1.38
N ALA A 79 6.70 -2.04 -0.63
CA ALA A 79 8.04 -1.60 -0.26
C ALA A 79 8.16 -1.65 1.27
N SER A 80 8.76 -2.72 1.81
CA SER A 80 8.90 -2.93 3.25
C SER A 80 10.37 -2.84 3.67
N PRO A 81 10.69 -2.15 4.78
CA PRO A 81 11.93 -2.43 5.49
C PRO A 81 11.87 -3.85 6.06
N GLU A 82 13.03 -4.39 6.40
CA GLU A 82 13.13 -5.54 7.29
C GLU A 82 13.25 -5.04 8.73
N TYR A 83 12.32 -5.45 9.60
CA TYR A 83 12.39 -5.24 11.05
C TYR A 83 12.43 -6.59 11.74
N ASN A 84 13.50 -6.85 12.49
CA ASN A 84 13.70 -8.09 13.26
C ASN A 84 13.50 -9.36 12.40
N TRP A 85 14.17 -9.43 11.25
CA TRP A 85 14.09 -10.56 10.28
C TRP A 85 12.69 -10.82 9.71
N SER A 86 11.82 -9.80 9.71
CA SER A 86 10.47 -9.90 9.17
C SER A 86 9.99 -8.59 8.55
N VAL A 87 8.74 -8.59 8.09
CA VAL A 87 8.05 -7.41 7.60
C VAL A 87 7.79 -6.40 8.73
N GLY A 88 7.70 -5.11 8.38
CA GLY A 88 7.38 -4.08 9.35
C GLY A 88 5.99 -4.28 9.99
N ALA A 89 5.90 -4.08 11.31
CA ALA A 89 4.63 -4.24 12.05
C ALA A 89 3.44 -3.45 11.45
N PRO A 90 3.59 -2.19 10.99
CA PRO A 90 2.49 -1.48 10.33
C PRO A 90 2.00 -2.18 9.06
N LEU A 91 2.92 -2.75 8.26
CA LEU A 91 2.57 -3.48 7.05
C LEU A 91 1.89 -4.80 7.35
N LYS A 92 2.34 -5.50 8.40
CA LYS A 92 1.76 -6.79 8.81
C LYS A 92 0.36 -6.63 9.43
N ASN A 93 0.09 -5.44 9.98
CA ASN A 93 -1.19 -5.06 10.57
C ASN A 93 -2.22 -4.62 9.51
N ALA A 94 -1.75 -3.97 8.45
CA ALA A 94 -2.54 -3.58 7.29
C ALA A 94 -3.01 -4.79 6.48
#